data_AF-A0A674BE21-F1
#
_entry.id   AF-A0A674BE21-F1
#
_cell.length_a   1.000
_cell.length_b   1.000
_cell.length_c   1.000
_cell.angle_alpha   90.00
_cell.angle_beta   90.00
_cell.angle_gamma   90.00
#
_symmetry.space_group_name_H-M   'P 1'
#
loop_
_entity.id
_entity.type
_entity.pdbx_description
1 polymer ?
#
loop_
_entity_poly.entity_id
_entity_poly.type
_entity_poly.pdbx_seq_one_letter_code
_entity_poly.pdbx_strand_id
1 'polypeptide(L)'
;DRDSKEELQFSDFPLPVEIAIDNAAFMDDFFSQIEDIRISIDKIDENVSEIKKLYSVILSAPTSDQKTQDDLEAVTNNIKKMANNARNKLKTIERDLASEEEERISADMRIRKSQHAVLSRKFVEVMTKYNEAQVDFRERSKGRIRRQLEISEGETRLSSLQGEIEARHKDIVRLESSIKELHDMFVDIAMLVETQGDIVNNIEVQVSKAVDHIVVAKTETKKAIQYQSKARKKTIIIAVVCTVLAVLILAIILSQTVG
;
A
#
# COMPACT_ATOMS: atom_id res chain seq x y z
N ASP A 1 12.64 18.39 69.22
CA ASP A 1 11.60 17.81 68.36
C ASP A 1 11.72 18.30 66.94
N ARG A 2 12.40 17.49 66.14
CA ARG A 2 12.36 17.54 64.67
C ARG A 2 11.59 16.30 64.24
N ASP A 3 10.93 16.43 63.10
CA ASP A 3 10.48 15.32 62.24
C ASP A 3 9.13 14.67 62.61
N SER A 4 8.07 15.48 62.59
CA SER A 4 6.74 15.02 62.17
C SER A 4 6.79 14.72 60.67
N LYS A 5 7.05 13.45 60.34
CA LYS A 5 6.96 12.92 58.98
C LYS A 5 5.52 13.06 58.48
N GLU A 6 5.30 13.98 57.53
CA GLU A 6 4.18 13.88 56.60
C GLU A 6 4.38 12.62 55.76
N GLU A 7 3.60 11.57 56.06
CA GLU A 7 3.47 10.43 55.16
C GLU A 7 2.79 10.93 53.88
N LEU A 8 3.57 11.07 52.80
CA LEU A 8 2.98 11.22 51.46
C LEU A 8 2.13 9.98 51.17
N GLN A 9 0.81 10.14 51.28
CA GLN A 9 -0.16 9.13 50.95
C GLN A 9 -0.07 8.89 49.44
N PHE A 10 -0.02 7.63 49.01
CA PHE A 10 0.10 7.24 47.58
C PHE A 10 -1.02 7.81 46.69
N SER A 11 -2.06 8.40 47.28
CA SER A 11 -3.13 9.15 46.63
C SER A 11 -2.76 10.56 46.14
N ASP A 12 -1.65 11.14 46.61
CA ASP A 12 -1.23 12.52 46.27
C ASP A 12 -0.36 12.61 45.01
N PHE A 13 0.04 11.46 44.46
CA PHE A 13 0.61 11.46 43.11
C PHE A 13 -0.52 11.72 42.12
N PRO A 14 -0.40 12.72 41.23
CA PRO A 14 -1.34 12.85 40.14
C PRO A 14 -1.37 11.49 39.44
N LEU A 15 -2.55 10.89 39.37
CA LEU A 15 -2.79 9.66 38.61
C LEU A 15 -2.05 9.82 37.27
N PRO A 16 -1.37 8.77 36.77
CA PRO A 16 -0.81 8.82 35.42
C PRO A 16 -1.91 9.38 34.54
N VAL A 17 -1.63 10.51 33.87
CA VAL A 17 -2.55 11.04 32.87
C VAL A 17 -2.76 9.87 31.93
N GLU A 18 -3.89 9.21 32.09
CA GLU A 18 -4.33 8.17 31.20
C GLU A 18 -4.61 8.98 29.95
N ILE A 19 -3.60 9.06 29.09
CA ILE A 19 -3.81 9.42 27.70
C ILE A 19 -4.78 8.35 27.27
N ALA A 20 -6.07 8.69 27.28
CA ALA A 20 -7.10 7.88 26.68
C ALA A 20 -6.63 7.72 25.23
N ILE A 21 -5.96 6.60 24.96
CA ILE A 21 -5.77 6.12 23.61
C ILE A 21 -7.15 5.60 23.22
N ASP A 22 -8.12 6.51 23.07
CA ASP A 22 -9.38 6.29 22.35
C ASP A 22 -9.10 6.20 20.83
N ASN A 23 -7.92 5.72 20.45
CA ASN A 23 -7.42 5.67 19.08
C ASN A 23 -7.52 4.27 18.48
N ALA A 24 -8.46 3.44 18.93
CA ALA A 24 -8.79 2.22 18.20
C ALA A 24 -9.47 2.52 16.83
N ALA A 25 -9.88 3.76 16.58
CA ALA A 25 -10.54 4.19 15.35
C ALA A 25 -9.83 5.38 14.65
N PHE A 26 -8.60 5.73 15.06
CA PHE A 26 -7.88 6.86 14.48
C PHE A 26 -7.38 6.50 13.07
N MET A 27 -7.90 7.19 12.06
CA MET A 27 -7.58 7.01 10.63
C MET A 27 -7.88 5.61 10.05
N ASP A 28 -8.60 4.73 10.74
CA ASP A 28 -8.86 3.36 10.26
C ASP A 28 -9.51 3.31 8.89
N ASP A 29 -10.55 4.13 8.67
CA ASP A 29 -11.21 4.24 7.37
C ASP A 29 -10.24 4.76 6.30
N PHE A 30 -9.46 5.79 6.63
CA PHE A 30 -8.45 6.34 5.73
C PHE A 30 -7.39 5.29 5.36
N PHE A 31 -6.82 4.58 6.33
CA PHE A 31 -5.82 3.55 6.06
C PHE A 31 -6.40 2.36 5.29
N SER A 32 -7.65 2.00 5.53
CA SER A 32 -8.37 1.01 4.73
C SER A 32 -8.50 1.47 3.26
N GLN A 33 -8.86 2.73 3.03
CA GLN A 33 -8.89 3.31 1.68
C GLN A 33 -7.51 3.30 1.01
N ILE A 34 -6.45 3.65 1.75
CA ILE A 34 -5.05 3.64 1.27
C ILE A 34 -4.61 2.22 0.88
N GLU A 35 -4.91 1.23 1.70
CA GLU A 35 -4.55 -0.16 1.43
C GLU A 35 -5.31 -0.71 0.21
N ASP A 36 -6.60 -0.39 0.06
CA ASP A 36 -7.37 -0.78 -1.11
C ASP A 36 -6.83 -0.18 -2.41
N ILE A 37 -6.40 1.10 -2.38
CA ILE A 37 -5.75 1.74 -3.54
C ILE A 37 -4.44 1.01 -3.85
N ARG A 38 -3.62 0.72 -2.84
CA ARG A 38 -2.34 0.03 -3.01
C ARG A 38 -2.53 -1.35 -3.64
N ILE A 39 -3.45 -2.16 -3.11
CA ILE A 39 -3.79 -3.48 -3.66
C ILE A 39 -4.26 -3.35 -5.11
N SER A 40 -5.06 -2.32 -5.44
CA SER A 40 -5.50 -2.08 -6.80
C SER A 40 -4.34 -1.74 -7.74
N ILE A 41 -3.40 -0.89 -7.32
CA ILE A 41 -2.19 -0.53 -8.08
C ILE A 41 -1.30 -1.75 -8.32
N ASP A 42 -1.01 -2.51 -7.26
CA ASP A 42 -0.15 -3.69 -7.35
C ASP A 42 -0.76 -4.74 -8.31
N LYS A 43 -2.09 -4.95 -8.24
CA LYS A 43 -2.80 -5.81 -9.21
C LYS A 43 -2.76 -5.28 -10.63
N ILE A 44 -2.82 -3.96 -10.85
CA ILE A 44 -2.67 -3.40 -12.20
C ILE A 44 -1.28 -3.75 -12.74
N ASP A 45 -0.21 -3.59 -11.94
CA ASP A 45 1.16 -3.88 -12.38
C ASP A 45 1.36 -5.36 -12.73
N GLU A 46 0.78 -6.27 -11.94
CA GLU A 46 0.72 -7.70 -12.25
C GLU A 46 0.00 -7.98 -13.58
N ASN A 47 -1.20 -7.42 -13.77
CA ASN A 47 -1.97 -7.58 -15.00
C ASN A 47 -1.25 -6.95 -16.22
N VAL A 48 -0.54 -5.84 -16.05
CA VAL A 48 0.29 -5.23 -17.12
C VAL A 48 1.45 -6.15 -17.49
N SER A 49 2.03 -6.85 -16.53
CA SER A 49 3.05 -7.86 -16.81
C SER A 49 2.48 -9.05 -17.58
N GLU A 50 1.25 -9.47 -17.27
CA GLU A 50 0.54 -10.53 -17.98
C GLU A 50 0.14 -10.11 -19.40
N ILE A 51 -0.38 -8.91 -19.58
CA ILE A 51 -0.81 -8.41 -20.90
C ILE A 51 0.37 -8.33 -21.88
N LYS A 52 1.57 -7.98 -21.40
CA LYS A 52 2.79 -7.99 -22.22
C LYS A 52 3.14 -9.39 -22.72
N LYS A 53 2.91 -10.43 -21.92
CA LYS A 53 3.10 -11.82 -22.35
C LYS A 53 2.10 -12.20 -23.43
N LEU A 54 0.82 -11.86 -23.24
CA LEU A 54 -0.23 -12.12 -24.22
C LEU A 54 0.04 -11.39 -25.55
N TYR A 55 0.44 -10.11 -25.49
CA TYR A 55 0.87 -9.36 -26.68
C TYR A 55 2.04 -10.02 -27.40
N SER A 56 3.03 -10.54 -26.67
CA SER A 56 4.13 -11.28 -27.27
C SER A 56 3.66 -12.57 -27.97
N VAL A 57 2.76 -13.33 -27.35
CA VAL A 57 2.19 -14.56 -27.96
C VAL A 57 1.44 -14.20 -29.24
N ILE A 58 0.55 -13.20 -29.16
CA ILE A 58 -0.22 -12.71 -30.30
C ILE A 58 0.71 -12.25 -31.43
N LEU A 59 1.77 -11.50 -31.13
CA LEU A 59 2.74 -11.03 -32.11
C LEU A 59 3.66 -12.14 -32.68
N SER A 60 3.75 -13.30 -32.05
CA SER A 60 4.62 -14.40 -32.51
C SER A 60 3.95 -15.33 -33.53
N ALA A 61 2.63 -15.43 -33.50
CA ALA A 61 1.85 -16.27 -34.40
C ALA A 61 1.26 -15.47 -35.57
N PRO A 62 0.83 -16.11 -36.68
CA PRO A 62 0.06 -15.45 -37.75
C PRO A 62 -1.31 -14.98 -37.24
N THR A 63 -2.03 -15.86 -36.54
CA THR A 63 -3.30 -15.60 -35.86
C THR A 63 -3.18 -16.00 -34.39
N SER A 64 -3.93 -15.35 -33.50
CA SER A 64 -4.03 -15.80 -32.10
C SER A 64 -5.18 -16.80 -31.97
N ASP A 65 -5.04 -17.76 -31.07
CA ASP A 65 -6.14 -18.66 -30.69
C ASP A 65 -7.19 -17.95 -29.81
N GLN A 66 -8.38 -18.54 -29.71
CA GLN A 66 -9.50 -17.96 -28.97
C GLN A 66 -9.17 -17.77 -27.47
N LYS A 67 -8.45 -18.73 -26.86
CA LYS A 67 -8.10 -18.65 -25.45
C LYS A 67 -7.19 -17.46 -25.18
N THR A 68 -6.19 -17.22 -26.01
CA THR A 68 -5.33 -16.03 -25.89
C THR A 68 -6.14 -14.72 -26.01
N GLN A 69 -7.19 -14.68 -26.83
CA GLN A 69 -8.07 -13.51 -26.93
C GLN A 69 -8.94 -13.33 -25.68
N ASP A 70 -9.49 -14.43 -25.16
CA ASP A 70 -10.32 -14.42 -23.95
C ASP A 70 -9.49 -13.99 -22.73
N ASP A 71 -8.25 -14.50 -22.61
CA ASP A 71 -7.31 -14.11 -21.56
C ASP A 71 -6.94 -12.62 -21.67
N LEU A 72 -6.75 -12.11 -22.89
CA LEU A 72 -6.45 -10.69 -23.13
C LEU A 72 -7.62 -9.78 -22.71
N GLU A 73 -8.85 -10.18 -23.04
CA GLU A 73 -10.06 -9.46 -22.65
C GLU A 73 -10.26 -9.48 -21.14
N ALA A 74 -10.05 -10.63 -20.49
CA ALA A 74 -10.14 -10.78 -19.05
C ALA A 74 -9.14 -9.87 -18.31
N VAL A 75 -7.86 -9.90 -18.70
CA VAL A 75 -6.81 -9.06 -18.13
C VAL A 75 -7.12 -7.58 -18.35
N THR A 76 -7.58 -7.21 -19.54
CA THR A 76 -7.98 -5.82 -19.85
C THR A 76 -9.12 -5.34 -18.95
N ASN A 77 -10.15 -6.17 -18.76
CA ASN A 77 -11.28 -5.84 -17.88
C ASN A 77 -10.86 -5.74 -16.40
N ASN A 78 -9.93 -6.58 -15.95
CA ASN A 78 -9.36 -6.49 -14.60
C ASN A 78 -8.59 -5.17 -14.40
N ILE A 79 -7.74 -4.78 -15.36
CA ILE A 79 -7.04 -3.49 -15.33
C ILE A 79 -8.05 -2.34 -15.23
N LYS A 80 -9.07 -2.32 -16.10
CA LYS A 80 -10.13 -1.29 -16.06
C LYS A 80 -10.82 -1.22 -14.70
N LYS A 81 -11.18 -2.37 -14.12
CA LYS A 81 -11.87 -2.44 -12.82
C LYS A 81 -11.01 -1.89 -11.69
N MET A 82 -9.74 -2.31 -11.61
CA MET A 82 -8.80 -1.85 -10.57
C MET A 82 -8.45 -0.38 -10.76
N ALA A 83 -8.26 0.07 -12.01
CA ALA A 83 -7.96 1.46 -12.32
C ALA A 83 -9.09 2.40 -11.88
N ASN A 84 -10.35 2.02 -12.15
CA ASN A 84 -11.52 2.76 -11.69
C ASN A 84 -11.63 2.78 -10.16
N ASN A 85 -11.36 1.67 -9.49
CA ASN A 85 -11.40 1.61 -8.02
C ASN A 85 -10.37 2.56 -7.39
N ALA A 86 -9.11 2.47 -7.82
CA ALA A 86 -8.03 3.33 -7.35
C ALA A 86 -8.35 4.81 -7.65
N ARG A 87 -8.79 5.13 -8.87
CA ARG A 87 -9.18 6.49 -9.26
C ARG A 87 -10.26 7.06 -8.35
N ASN A 88 -11.36 6.32 -8.17
CA ASN A 88 -12.50 6.82 -7.40
C ASN A 88 -12.11 7.09 -5.94
N LYS A 89 -11.33 6.20 -5.32
CA LYS A 89 -10.83 6.38 -3.95
C LYS A 89 -9.85 7.55 -3.84
N LEU A 90 -8.92 7.70 -4.80
CA LEU A 90 -8.03 8.87 -4.85
C LEU A 90 -8.83 10.18 -4.92
N LYS A 91 -9.85 10.26 -5.79
CA LYS A 91 -10.72 11.44 -5.86
C LYS A 91 -11.56 11.66 -4.60
N THR A 92 -11.93 10.61 -3.88
CA THR A 92 -12.62 10.78 -2.58
C THR A 92 -11.67 11.42 -1.57
N ILE A 93 -10.47 10.87 -1.40
CA ILE A 93 -9.46 11.41 -0.49
C ILE A 93 -9.11 12.86 -0.86
N GLU A 94 -8.97 13.17 -2.15
CA GLU A 94 -8.71 14.54 -2.61
C GLU A 94 -9.79 15.54 -2.19
N ARG A 95 -11.07 15.17 -2.32
CA ARG A 95 -12.19 16.02 -1.89
C ARG A 95 -12.19 16.23 -0.39
N ASP A 96 -11.91 15.18 0.38
CA ASP A 96 -11.79 15.26 1.84
C ASP A 96 -10.63 16.18 2.25
N LEU A 97 -9.54 16.19 1.47
CA LEU A 97 -8.39 17.08 1.69
C LEU A 97 -8.67 18.55 1.31
N ALA A 98 -9.61 18.79 0.39
CA ALA A 98 -9.96 20.13 -0.09
C ALA A 98 -11.01 20.82 0.79
N SER A 99 -11.88 20.08 1.48
CA SER A 99 -12.91 20.63 2.36
C SER A 99 -12.38 21.10 3.72
N GLU A 100 -11.17 20.67 4.12
CA GLU A 100 -10.51 21.00 5.39
C GLU A 100 -9.60 22.23 5.27
N GLU A 101 -10.15 23.35 4.78
CA GLU A 101 -9.40 24.57 4.43
C GLU A 101 -9.04 25.45 5.65
N GLU A 102 -9.61 25.17 6.83
CA GLU A 102 -9.33 25.92 8.07
C GLU A 102 -8.35 25.20 9.02
N GLU A 103 -7.12 25.73 9.01
CA GLU A 103 -6.31 25.96 10.21
C GLU A 103 -6.09 24.79 11.17
N ARG A 104 -5.32 23.78 10.73
CA ARG A 104 -4.08 23.31 11.39
C ARG A 104 -3.35 22.35 10.46
N ILE A 105 -2.03 22.52 10.33
CA ILE A 105 -1.14 21.45 9.85
C ILE A 105 -1.08 20.37 10.94
N SER A 106 -2.18 19.65 11.14
CA SER A 106 -2.25 18.50 12.02
C SER A 106 -1.38 17.40 11.45
N ALA A 107 -0.80 16.57 12.32
CA ALA A 107 -0.07 15.38 11.89
C ALA A 107 -0.94 14.48 10.99
N ASP A 108 -2.24 14.41 11.26
CA ASP A 108 -3.25 13.69 10.47
C ASP A 108 -3.33 14.23 9.02
N MET A 109 -3.56 15.53 8.85
CA MET A 109 -3.62 16.22 7.55
C MET A 109 -2.34 16.02 6.73
N ARG A 110 -1.16 16.06 7.38
CA ARG A 110 0.13 15.80 6.70
C ARG A 110 0.23 14.37 6.21
N ILE A 111 -0.22 13.39 7.01
CA ILE A 111 -0.23 11.98 6.61
C ILE A 111 -1.17 11.78 5.42
N ARG A 112 -2.39 12.35 5.47
CA ARG A 112 -3.36 12.23 4.38
C ARG A 112 -2.86 12.81 3.07
N LYS A 113 -2.37 14.06 3.08
CA LYS A 113 -1.77 14.72 1.90
C LYS A 113 -0.60 13.93 1.34
N SER A 114 0.28 13.44 2.22
CA SER A 114 1.41 12.61 1.82
C SER A 114 1.00 11.34 1.09
N GLN A 115 0.10 10.56 1.70
CA GLN A 115 -0.27 9.24 1.20
C GLN A 115 -1.03 9.37 -0.12
N HIS A 116 -1.93 10.35 -0.23
CA HIS A 116 -2.59 10.69 -1.48
C HIS A 116 -1.55 10.97 -2.59
N ALA A 117 -0.55 11.82 -2.31
CA ALA A 117 0.48 12.16 -3.28
C ALA A 117 1.28 10.94 -3.77
N VAL A 118 1.73 10.09 -2.83
CA VAL A 118 2.52 8.89 -3.15
C VAL A 118 1.70 7.93 -4.01
N LEU A 119 0.45 7.68 -3.65
CA LEU A 119 -0.40 6.76 -4.39
C LEU A 119 -0.79 7.32 -5.76
N SER A 120 -1.09 8.61 -5.89
CA SER A 120 -1.37 9.23 -7.19
C SER A 120 -0.19 9.10 -8.15
N ARG A 121 1.06 9.30 -7.67
CA ARG A 121 2.26 9.07 -8.50
C ARG A 121 2.40 7.62 -8.93
N LYS A 122 2.27 6.67 -7.99
CA LYS A 122 2.34 5.24 -8.31
C LYS A 122 1.25 4.80 -9.30
N PHE A 123 0.05 5.34 -9.15
CA PHE A 123 -1.05 5.09 -10.06
C PHE A 123 -0.73 5.60 -11.49
N VAL A 124 -0.24 6.83 -11.61
CA VAL A 124 0.17 7.38 -12.92
C VAL A 124 1.31 6.54 -13.52
N GLU A 125 2.29 6.12 -12.72
CA GLU A 125 3.39 5.27 -13.16
C GLU A 125 2.91 3.95 -13.76
N VAL A 126 2.08 3.18 -13.04
CA VAL A 126 1.63 1.87 -13.50
C VAL A 126 0.74 1.98 -14.74
N MET A 127 -0.11 3.00 -14.78
CA MET A 127 -0.98 3.23 -15.92
C MET A 127 -0.15 3.67 -17.14
N THR A 128 0.99 4.34 -16.93
CA THR A 128 1.87 4.77 -18.03
C THR A 128 2.55 3.54 -18.63
N LYS A 129 3.03 2.62 -17.78
CA LYS A 129 3.54 1.31 -18.22
C LYS A 129 2.49 0.53 -19.02
N TYR A 130 1.22 0.61 -18.64
CA TYR A 130 0.14 -0.01 -19.39
C TYR A 130 -0.04 0.62 -20.77
N ASN A 131 -0.13 1.95 -20.84
CA ASN A 131 -0.25 2.68 -22.10
C ASN A 131 0.93 2.41 -23.05
N GLU A 132 2.16 2.41 -22.53
CA GLU A 132 3.37 2.07 -23.30
C GLU A 132 3.28 0.65 -23.89
N ALA A 133 2.80 -0.33 -23.12
CA ALA A 133 2.61 -1.69 -23.61
C ALA A 133 1.57 -1.76 -24.74
N GLN A 134 0.48 -1.00 -24.61
CA GLN A 134 -0.54 -0.90 -25.65
C GLN A 134 0.02 -0.25 -26.93
N VAL A 135 0.73 0.87 -26.80
CA VAL A 135 1.32 1.57 -27.95
C VAL A 135 2.37 0.70 -28.65
N ASP A 136 3.25 0.01 -27.93
CA ASP A 136 4.24 -0.90 -28.53
C ASP A 136 3.55 -2.04 -29.29
N PHE A 137 2.52 -2.66 -28.71
CA PHE A 137 1.75 -3.71 -29.40
C PHE A 137 1.08 -3.18 -30.67
N ARG A 138 0.50 -1.97 -30.63
CA ARG A 138 -0.11 -1.31 -31.79
C ARG A 138 0.89 -1.12 -32.93
N GLU A 139 2.03 -0.52 -32.63
CA GLU A 139 3.05 -0.20 -33.64
C GLU A 139 3.67 -1.46 -34.23
N ARG A 140 3.93 -2.49 -33.42
CA ARG A 140 4.39 -3.80 -33.91
C ARG A 140 3.35 -4.48 -34.79
N SER A 141 2.08 -4.45 -34.41
CA SER A 141 0.98 -5.02 -35.20
C SER A 141 0.86 -4.32 -36.55
N LYS A 142 0.93 -2.98 -36.58
CA LYS A 142 0.95 -2.19 -37.82
C LYS A 142 2.16 -2.51 -38.70
N GLY A 143 3.35 -2.66 -38.11
CA GLY A 143 4.56 -3.03 -38.83
C GLY A 143 4.46 -4.39 -39.52
N ARG A 144 3.82 -5.38 -38.87
CA ARG A 144 3.56 -6.70 -39.48
C ARG A 144 2.57 -6.61 -40.64
N ILE A 145 1.47 -5.88 -40.49
CA ILE A 145 0.49 -5.67 -41.58
C ILE A 145 1.17 -5.03 -42.79
N ARG A 146 1.96 -3.97 -42.58
CA ARG A 146 2.70 -3.31 -43.67
C ARG A 146 3.61 -4.30 -44.41
N ARG A 147 4.35 -5.11 -43.67
CA ARG A 147 5.24 -6.13 -44.25
C ARG A 147 4.46 -7.21 -45.02
N GLN A 148 3.28 -7.60 -44.55
CA GLN A 148 2.41 -8.56 -45.25
C GLN A 148 1.84 -8.00 -46.55
N LEU A 149 1.56 -6.70 -46.61
CA LEU A 149 1.12 -6.01 -47.82
C LEU A 149 2.25 -5.88 -48.85
N GLU A 150 3.48 -5.60 -48.43
CA GLU A 150 4.65 -5.48 -49.31
C GLU A 150 5.11 -6.80 -49.95
N ILE A 151 4.85 -7.95 -49.29
CA ILE A 151 5.27 -9.29 -49.75
C ILE A 151 4.25 -9.92 -50.73
N SER A 152 3.13 -9.25 -50.99
CA SER A 152 2.05 -9.79 -51.81
C SER A 152 2.33 -9.66 -53.31
N GLU A 153 3.08 -10.61 -53.86
CA GLU A 153 3.12 -10.90 -55.29
C GLU A 153 2.44 -12.27 -55.55
N GLY A 154 1.15 -12.26 -55.92
CA GLY A 154 0.39 -13.43 -56.38
C GLY A 154 -1.00 -13.63 -55.74
N GLU A 155 -2.03 -13.86 -56.57
CA GLU A 155 -3.46 -13.96 -56.18
C GLU A 155 -3.76 -15.02 -55.11
N THR A 156 -3.07 -16.17 -55.13
CA THR A 156 -3.33 -17.26 -54.17
C THR A 156 -2.78 -16.97 -52.76
N ARG A 157 -1.74 -16.14 -52.67
CA ARG A 157 -1.14 -15.69 -51.39
C ARG A 157 -1.93 -14.56 -50.76
N LEU A 158 -2.66 -13.79 -51.58
CA LEU A 158 -3.48 -12.66 -51.16
C LEU A 158 -4.62 -13.09 -50.24
N SER A 159 -5.29 -14.21 -50.52
CA SER A 159 -6.44 -14.68 -49.73
C SER A 159 -6.07 -15.14 -48.32
N SER A 160 -4.95 -15.84 -48.13
CA SER A 160 -4.49 -16.25 -46.80
C SER A 160 -3.94 -15.07 -45.98
N LEU A 161 -3.25 -14.12 -46.64
CA LEU A 161 -2.78 -12.89 -46.01
C LEU A 161 -3.93 -11.98 -45.56
N GLN A 162 -5.04 -11.96 -46.29
CA GLN A 162 -6.19 -11.12 -45.96
C GLN A 162 -6.80 -11.47 -44.60
N GLY A 163 -6.95 -12.77 -44.29
CA GLY A 163 -7.46 -13.22 -42.99
C GLY A 163 -6.55 -12.85 -41.82
N GLU A 164 -5.23 -12.92 -42.01
CA GLU A 164 -4.25 -12.48 -41.00
C GLU A 164 -4.31 -10.97 -40.79
N ILE A 165 -4.36 -10.19 -41.87
CA ILE A 165 -4.47 -8.73 -41.80
C ILE A 165 -5.75 -8.30 -41.09
N GLU A 166 -6.87 -8.95 -41.40
CA GLU A 166 -8.18 -8.64 -40.81
C GLU A 166 -8.20 -8.96 -39.31
N ALA A 167 -7.65 -10.12 -38.91
CA ALA A 167 -7.50 -10.47 -37.49
C ALA A 167 -6.64 -9.43 -36.74
N ARG A 168 -5.51 -9.02 -37.31
CA ARG A 168 -4.63 -7.99 -36.71
C ARG A 168 -5.31 -6.63 -36.63
N HIS A 169 -6.06 -6.27 -37.66
CA HIS A 169 -6.80 -5.03 -37.68
C HIS A 169 -7.85 -5.00 -36.56
N LYS A 170 -8.56 -6.11 -36.35
CA LYS A 170 -9.52 -6.26 -35.24
C LYS A 170 -8.85 -6.10 -33.87
N ASP A 171 -7.65 -6.65 -33.67
CA ASP A 171 -6.88 -6.47 -32.44
C ASP A 171 -6.51 -5.00 -32.20
N ILE A 172 -6.07 -4.30 -33.26
CA ILE A 172 -5.74 -2.86 -33.20
C ILE A 172 -6.98 -2.03 -32.86
N VAL A 173 -8.14 -2.31 -33.45
CA VAL A 173 -9.37 -1.56 -33.19
C VAL A 173 -9.82 -1.73 -31.73
N ARG A 174 -9.79 -2.96 -31.21
CA ARG A 174 -10.09 -3.23 -29.79
C ARG A 174 -9.14 -2.47 -28.86
N LEU A 175 -7.86 -2.45 -29.20
CA LEU A 175 -6.83 -1.74 -28.46
C LEU A 175 -7.05 -0.23 -28.46
N GLU A 176 -7.39 0.38 -29.61
CA GLU A 176 -7.62 1.83 -29.71
C GLU A 176 -8.81 2.28 -28.84
N SER A 177 -9.86 1.48 -28.72
CA SER A 177 -10.95 1.73 -27.77
C SER A 177 -10.45 1.69 -26.32
N SER A 178 -9.62 0.70 -25.98
CA SER A 178 -9.03 0.57 -24.64
C SER A 178 -8.11 1.74 -24.28
N ILE A 179 -7.25 2.18 -25.21
CA ILE A 179 -6.37 3.35 -25.04
C ILE A 179 -7.20 4.62 -24.79
N LYS A 180 -8.29 4.82 -25.55
CA LYS A 180 -9.14 6.00 -25.40
C LYS A 180 -9.81 6.06 -24.03
N GLU A 181 -10.40 4.95 -23.57
CA GLU A 181 -10.96 4.88 -22.22
C GLU A 181 -9.92 5.12 -21.13
N LEU A 182 -8.70 4.60 -21.32
CA LEU A 182 -7.58 4.82 -20.41
C LEU A 182 -7.18 6.29 -20.35
N HIS A 183 -7.04 6.93 -21.51
CA HIS A 183 -6.69 8.34 -21.64
C HIS A 183 -7.69 9.22 -20.87
N ASP A 184 -8.99 8.95 -21.00
CA ASP A 184 -10.03 9.68 -20.27
C ASP A 184 -9.91 9.52 -18.74
N MET A 185 -9.48 8.34 -18.25
CA MET A 185 -9.18 8.14 -16.83
C MET A 185 -7.90 8.85 -16.37
N PHE A 186 -6.97 9.08 -17.30
CA PHE A 186 -5.63 9.56 -17.02
C PHE A 186 -5.49 11.06 -16.95
N VAL A 187 -6.14 11.78 -17.86
CA VAL A 187 -6.05 13.25 -17.92
C VAL A 187 -6.47 13.87 -16.59
N ASP A 188 -7.52 13.33 -15.98
CA ASP A 188 -8.06 13.76 -14.70
C ASP A 188 -7.04 13.59 -13.56
N ILE A 189 -6.36 12.43 -13.46
CA ILE A 189 -5.37 12.17 -12.41
C ILE A 189 -4.01 12.85 -12.67
N ALA A 190 -3.62 13.03 -13.94
CA ALA A 190 -2.37 13.73 -14.28
C ALA A 190 -2.39 15.18 -13.77
N MET A 191 -3.53 15.87 -13.89
CA MET A 191 -3.72 17.20 -13.30
C MET A 191 -3.62 17.21 -11.77
N LEU A 192 -4.06 16.13 -11.10
CA LEU A 192 -3.92 15.99 -9.65
C LEU A 192 -2.47 15.86 -9.20
N VAL A 193 -1.59 15.26 -10.01
CA VAL A 193 -0.18 15.09 -9.67
C VAL A 193 0.62 16.38 -9.91
N GLU A 194 0.27 17.13 -10.96
CA GLU A 194 0.94 18.40 -11.32
C GLU A 194 0.77 19.49 -10.25
N THR A 195 -0.40 19.53 -9.60
CA THR A 195 -0.71 20.48 -8.52
C THR A 195 -0.01 20.17 -7.18
N GLN A 196 0.64 19.01 -7.04
CA GLN A 196 1.24 18.55 -5.78
C GLN A 196 2.77 18.75 -5.70
N GLY A 197 3.39 19.36 -6.72
CA GLY A 197 4.86 19.41 -6.96
C GLY A 197 5.75 19.86 -5.80
N ASP A 198 5.29 20.74 -4.90
CA ASP A 198 6.13 21.29 -3.82
C ASP A 198 6.04 20.52 -2.49
N ILE A 199 4.98 19.76 -2.27
CA ILE A 199 4.70 19.08 -0.98
C ILE A 199 5.44 17.74 -0.89
N VAL A 200 5.80 17.14 -2.03
CA VAL A 200 6.34 15.78 -2.14
C VAL A 200 7.76 15.63 -1.60
N ASN A 201 8.63 16.60 -1.87
CA ASN A 201 10.06 16.47 -1.63
C ASN A 201 10.45 16.51 -0.14
N ASN A 202 9.64 17.19 0.70
CA ASN A 202 9.83 17.22 2.15
C ASN A 202 9.16 16.04 2.88
N ILE A 203 8.34 15.27 2.17
CA ILE A 203 7.45 14.27 2.75
C ILE A 203 7.97 12.85 2.62
N GLU A 204 8.66 12.53 1.52
CA GLU A 204 9.37 11.25 1.39
C GLU A 204 10.35 11.02 2.56
N VAL A 205 11.03 12.10 2.98
CA VAL A 205 11.94 12.12 4.14
C VAL A 205 11.21 11.93 5.48
N GLN A 206 9.95 12.39 5.61
CA GLN A 206 9.19 12.32 6.86
C GLN A 206 8.38 11.02 6.99
N VAL A 207 7.84 10.48 5.90
CA VAL A 207 7.10 9.21 5.89
C VAL A 207 8.00 8.00 5.96
N SER A 208 9.18 8.02 5.34
CA SER A 208 10.21 6.98 5.57
C SER A 208 10.52 6.86 7.06
N LYS A 209 10.74 8.01 7.74
CA LYS A 209 10.99 8.02 9.18
C LYS A 209 9.81 7.52 10.00
N ALA A 210 8.57 7.88 9.65
CA ALA A 210 7.38 7.44 10.39
C ALA A 210 7.14 5.91 10.29
N VAL A 211 7.32 5.32 9.10
CA VAL A 211 7.24 3.86 8.90
C VAL A 211 8.36 3.16 9.68
N ASP A 212 9.58 3.70 9.64
CA ASP A 212 10.70 3.18 10.42
C ASP A 212 10.42 3.24 11.94
N HIS A 213 9.80 4.33 12.42
CA HIS A 213 9.39 4.44 13.83
C HIS A 213 8.32 3.43 14.24
N ILE A 214 7.37 3.08 13.36
CA ILE A 214 6.35 2.05 13.64
C ILE A 214 7.00 0.66 13.72
N VAL A 215 7.95 0.36 12.83
CA VAL A 215 8.70 -0.89 12.84
C VAL A 215 9.59 -1.00 14.09
N VAL A 216 10.32 0.07 14.43
CA VAL A 216 11.16 0.13 15.64
C VAL A 216 10.31 0.03 16.90
N ALA A 217 9.18 0.75 16.99
CA ALA A 217 8.26 0.67 18.12
C ALA A 217 7.71 -0.75 18.31
N LYS A 218 7.39 -1.48 17.23
CA LYS A 218 6.99 -2.89 17.28
C LYS A 218 8.09 -3.80 17.84
N THR A 219 9.35 -3.50 17.55
CA THR A 219 10.49 -4.29 18.07
C THR A 219 10.83 -3.97 19.53
N GLU A 220 10.77 -2.71 19.95
CA GLU A 220 11.09 -2.29 21.32
C GLU A 220 9.96 -2.65 22.30
N THR A 221 8.69 -2.55 21.90
CA THR A 221 7.56 -3.06 22.70
C THR A 221 7.67 -4.57 22.94
N LYS A 222 8.12 -5.33 21.94
CA LYS A 222 8.38 -6.78 22.09
C LYS A 222 9.51 -7.06 23.09
N LYS A 223 10.59 -6.28 23.08
CA LYS A 223 11.69 -6.40 24.07
C LYS A 223 11.22 -6.01 25.47
N ALA A 224 10.45 -4.93 25.61
CA ALA A 224 9.92 -4.47 26.90
C ALA A 224 9.02 -5.51 27.57
N ILE A 225 8.14 -6.18 26.80
CA ILE A 225 7.32 -7.30 27.31
C ILE A 225 8.20 -8.44 27.82
N GLN A 226 9.27 -8.78 27.07
CA GLN A 226 10.21 -9.82 27.50
C GLN A 226 10.95 -9.44 28.79
N TYR A 227 11.43 -8.20 28.93
CA TYR A 227 12.08 -7.74 30.16
C TYR A 227 11.12 -7.73 31.36
N GLN A 228 9.88 -7.26 31.18
CA GLN A 228 8.86 -7.27 32.23
C GLN A 228 8.53 -8.71 32.69
N SER A 229 8.47 -9.67 31.76
CA SER A 229 8.26 -11.09 32.12
C SER A 229 9.42 -11.68 32.92
N LYS A 230 10.67 -11.30 32.62
CA LYS A 230 11.87 -11.75 33.35
C LYS A 230 12.00 -11.07 34.72
N ALA A 231 11.68 -9.78 34.82
CA ALA A 231 11.71 -9.03 36.07
C ALA A 231 10.70 -9.59 37.08
N ARG A 232 9.45 -9.86 36.65
CA ARG A 232 8.43 -10.48 37.51
C ARG A 232 8.87 -11.81 38.11
N LYS A 233 9.53 -12.67 37.31
CA LYS A 233 10.10 -13.93 37.81
C LYS A 233 11.17 -13.70 38.87
N LYS A 234 12.04 -12.70 38.69
CA LYS A 234 13.06 -12.34 39.69
C LYS A 234 12.45 -11.76 40.97
N THR A 235 11.42 -10.91 40.86
CA THR A 235 10.71 -10.36 42.02
C THR A 235 10.08 -11.45 42.86
N ILE A 236 9.45 -12.47 42.23
CA ILE A 236 8.88 -13.62 42.95
C ILE A 236 9.98 -14.41 43.66
N ILE A 237 11.11 -14.67 43.00
CA ILE A 237 12.23 -15.39 43.62
C ILE A 237 12.77 -14.63 44.83
N ILE A 238 12.98 -13.31 44.73
CA ILE A 238 13.48 -12.49 45.83
C ILE A 238 12.47 -12.49 47.00
N ALA A 239 11.16 -12.34 46.70
CA ALA A 239 10.12 -12.38 47.72
C ALA A 239 10.10 -13.70 48.50
N VAL A 240 10.25 -14.85 47.82
CA VAL A 240 10.32 -16.18 48.45
C VAL A 240 11.58 -16.32 49.33
N VAL A 241 12.72 -15.80 48.89
CA VAL A 241 13.96 -15.85 49.70
C VAL A 241 13.81 -15.00 50.96
N CYS A 242 13.25 -13.79 50.86
CA CYS A 242 13.04 -12.91 52.01
C CYS A 242 12.06 -13.52 53.03
N THR A 243 10.97 -14.16 52.59
CA THR A 243 10.03 -14.81 53.51
C THR A 243 10.65 -16.00 54.24
N VAL A 244 11.46 -16.83 53.56
CA VAL A 244 12.18 -17.94 54.20
C VAL A 244 13.15 -17.43 55.28
N LEU A 245 13.93 -16.38 54.98
CA LEU A 245 14.86 -15.78 55.94
C LEU A 245 14.13 -15.21 57.17
N ALA A 246 13.00 -14.53 56.97
CA ALA A 246 12.20 -14.00 58.06
C ALA A 246 11.68 -15.10 58.99
N VAL A 247 11.22 -16.23 58.44
CA VAL A 247 10.77 -17.39 59.23
C VAL A 247 11.92 -18.01 60.03
N LEU A 248 13.12 -18.13 59.45
CA LEU A 248 14.30 -18.64 60.16
C LEU A 248 14.70 -17.75 61.34
N ILE A 249 14.69 -16.42 61.13
CA ILE A 249 15.00 -15.46 62.20
C ILE A 249 13.98 -15.57 63.33
N LEU A 250 12.68 -15.65 63.00
CA LEU A 250 11.62 -15.83 64.00
C LEU A 250 11.78 -17.14 64.78
N ALA A 251 12.14 -18.24 64.11
CA ALA A 251 12.38 -19.53 64.77
C ALA A 251 13.56 -19.48 65.76
N ILE A 252 14.63 -18.77 65.41
CA ILE A 252 15.79 -18.58 66.31
C ILE A 252 15.39 -17.77 67.54
N ILE A 253 14.64 -16.67 67.36
CA ILE A 253 14.16 -15.84 68.48
C ILE A 253 13.28 -16.66 69.41
N LEU A 254 12.33 -17.43 68.86
CA LEU A 254 11.43 -18.26 69.66
C LEU A 254 12.18 -19.36 70.43
N SER A 255 13.20 -19.97 69.84
CA SER A 255 14.05 -20.97 70.51
C SER A 255 14.83 -20.40 71.69
N GLN A 256 15.23 -19.13 71.66
CA GLN A 256 15.93 -18.48 72.78
C GLN A 256 14.98 -18.01 73.89
N THR A 257 13.70 -17.82 73.58
CA THR A 257 12.70 -17.37 74.57
C THR A 257 12.00 -18.51 75.31
N VAL A 258 12.00 -19.73 74.75
CA VAL A 258 11.29 -20.90 75.32
C VAL A 258 12.24 -21.92 75.96
N GLY A 259 13.54 -21.86 75.67
CA GLY A 259 14.60 -22.65 76.33
C GLY A 259 15.20 -21.92 77.52
#